data_AF-A0A2W4R279-F1
#
_entry.id   AF-A0A2W4R279-F1
#
_cell.length_a   1.000
_cell.length_b   1.000
_cell.length_c   1.000
_cell.angle_alpha   90.00
_cell.angle_beta   90.00
_cell.angle_gamma   90.00
#
_symmetry.space_group_name_H-M   'P 1'
#
loop_
_entity.id
_entity.type
_entity.pdbx_description
1 polymer ?
#
loop_
_entity_poly.entity_id
_entity_poly.type
_entity_poly.pdbx_seq_one_letter_code
_entity_poly.pdbx_strand_id
1 'polypeptide(L)'
;MPHSATASPGSNDSLRRFDSACLLIGFALGGFFDGILLHQVLQWHHLLSGLDGAAFRDLRVQILADGLFHALMYVICVLGLWLLWRAHRTSTAVPRGRRLLAGLLIGFGVWHVLDGVLSHWILAIHRIRMDSEVPLVWDLLWFFAFGAAFVAAGLALRRRNAGRDHVRGAGRTALSVLTLTVLAAGFGASLPPAGATTLMVVMRPDATANELLDGLTRIGGGIVWADPSGALWAVDVRTPRDAAQLYRHGALLVTDSPVALGCLAWTRVAENVPEKEKARRVAGLRVWLGD
;
A
#
# COMPACT_ATOMS: atom_id res chain seq x y z
N MET A 1 -32.73 46.12 15.54
CA MET A 1 -32.85 45.43 14.25
C MET A 1 -31.58 44.63 14.01
N PRO A 2 -31.62 43.29 13.83
CA PRO A 2 -30.42 42.55 13.48
C PRO A 2 -30.19 42.67 11.96
N HIS A 3 -29.03 43.19 11.57
CA HIS A 3 -28.59 43.23 10.18
C HIS A 3 -28.37 41.80 9.67
N SER A 4 -29.29 41.31 8.84
CA SER A 4 -29.13 40.11 8.02
C SER A 4 -28.11 40.41 6.92
N ALA A 5 -26.83 40.08 7.17
CA ALA A 5 -25.80 40.12 6.16
C ALA A 5 -26.11 39.06 5.08
N THR A 6 -26.67 39.48 3.95
CA THR A 6 -26.88 38.64 2.78
C THR A 6 -25.51 38.29 2.19
N ALA A 7 -25.11 37.02 2.30
CA ALA A 7 -23.87 36.53 1.70
C ALA A 7 -23.87 36.81 0.18
N SER A 8 -22.79 37.41 -0.32
CA SER A 8 -22.65 37.72 -1.75
C SER A 8 -22.77 36.46 -2.62
N PRO A 9 -23.29 36.56 -3.86
CA PRO A 9 -23.40 35.41 -4.78
C PRO A 9 -22.09 34.63 -4.95
N GLY A 10 -20.94 35.32 -4.98
CA GLY A 10 -19.61 34.71 -5.13
C GLY A 10 -19.13 33.86 -3.93
N SER A 11 -19.64 34.13 -2.72
CA SER A 11 -19.28 33.33 -1.54
C SER A 11 -19.99 31.97 -1.49
N ASN A 12 -21.23 31.90 -1.98
CA ASN A 12 -21.99 30.64 -2.03
C ASN A 12 -21.38 29.66 -3.04
N ASP A 13 -20.98 30.14 -4.22
CA ASP A 13 -20.34 29.32 -5.25
C ASP A 13 -19.00 28.75 -4.79
N SER A 14 -18.18 29.56 -4.12
CA SER A 14 -16.89 29.12 -3.58
C SER A 14 -17.07 28.03 -2.51
N LEU A 15 -18.11 28.14 -1.67
CA LEU A 15 -18.43 27.16 -0.65
C LEU A 15 -18.93 25.83 -1.24
N ARG A 16 -19.78 25.89 -2.28
CA ARG A 16 -20.23 24.68 -2.99
C ARG A 16 -19.07 23.97 -3.66
N ARG A 17 -18.17 24.71 -4.33
CA ARG A 17 -16.95 24.14 -4.93
C ARG A 17 -16.06 23.49 -3.88
N PHE A 18 -15.90 24.12 -2.72
CA PHE A 18 -15.15 23.56 -1.61
C PHE A 18 -15.76 22.25 -1.10
N ASP A 19 -17.06 22.22 -0.85
CA ASP A 19 -17.73 21.00 -0.37
C ASP A 19 -17.62 19.87 -1.40
N SER A 20 -17.82 20.16 -2.70
CA SER A 20 -17.60 19.20 -3.79
C SER A 20 -16.16 18.72 -3.85
N ALA A 21 -15.19 19.62 -3.67
CA ALA A 21 -13.77 19.26 -3.66
C ALA A 21 -13.45 18.25 -2.55
N CYS A 22 -13.87 18.53 -1.32
CA CYS A 22 -13.63 17.62 -0.19
C CYS A 22 -14.33 16.27 -0.39
N LEU A 23 -15.54 16.25 -0.95
CA LEU A 23 -16.24 15.00 -1.26
C LEU A 23 -15.48 14.17 -2.31
N LEU A 24 -15.04 14.78 -3.42
CA LEU A 24 -14.32 14.05 -4.48
C LEU A 24 -12.96 13.54 -4.01
N ILE A 25 -12.21 14.34 -3.25
CA ILE A 25 -10.93 13.90 -2.69
C ILE A 25 -11.16 12.74 -1.72
N GLY A 26 -12.15 12.85 -0.82
CA GLY A 26 -12.51 11.76 0.09
C GLY A 26 -12.89 10.48 -0.65
N PHE A 27 -13.71 10.61 -1.70
CA PHE A 27 -14.16 9.51 -2.54
C PHE A 27 -12.99 8.78 -3.20
N ALA A 28 -12.09 9.52 -3.83
CA ALA A 28 -10.90 8.95 -4.43
C ALA A 28 -9.98 8.27 -3.39
N LEU A 29 -9.82 8.87 -2.21
CA LEU A 29 -9.07 8.24 -1.11
C LEU A 29 -9.72 6.93 -0.64
N GLY A 30 -11.05 6.84 -0.65
CA GLY A 30 -11.76 5.59 -0.41
C GLY A 30 -11.43 4.53 -1.45
N GLY A 31 -11.50 4.89 -2.73
CA GLY A 31 -11.14 3.99 -3.83
C GLY A 31 -9.69 3.54 -3.80
N PHE A 32 -8.75 4.44 -3.49
CA PHE A 32 -7.35 4.06 -3.30
C PHE A 32 -7.15 3.15 -2.10
N PHE A 33 -7.80 3.43 -0.97
CA PHE A 33 -7.69 2.59 0.21
C PHE A 33 -8.15 1.16 -0.10
N ASP A 34 -9.29 1.03 -0.75
CA ASP A 34 -9.85 -0.25 -1.17
C ASP A 34 -8.95 -0.96 -2.20
N GLY A 35 -8.61 -0.29 -3.30
CA GLY A 35 -7.77 -0.87 -4.36
C GLY A 35 -6.35 -1.23 -3.91
N ILE A 36 -5.74 -0.46 -3.00
CA ILE A 36 -4.42 -0.79 -2.47
C ILE A 36 -4.53 -1.91 -1.44
N LEU A 37 -5.42 -1.75 -0.45
CA LEU A 37 -5.49 -2.70 0.66
C LEU A 37 -6.06 -4.04 0.22
N LEU A 38 -7.21 -4.04 -0.46
CA LEU A 38 -7.93 -5.26 -0.81
C LEU A 38 -7.41 -5.89 -2.09
N HIS A 39 -7.12 -5.11 -3.14
CA HIS A 39 -6.67 -5.70 -4.41
C HIS A 39 -5.18 -6.04 -4.43
N GLN A 40 -4.33 -5.23 -3.79
CA GLN A 40 -2.88 -5.37 -3.93
C GLN A 40 -2.21 -6.00 -2.70
N VAL A 41 -2.52 -5.51 -1.50
CA VAL A 41 -1.87 -5.98 -0.26
C VAL A 41 -2.46 -7.30 0.21
N LEU A 42 -3.78 -7.34 0.41
CA LEU A 42 -4.49 -8.52 0.90
C LEU A 42 -4.86 -9.48 -0.23
N GLN A 43 -5.00 -8.94 -1.45
CA GLN A 43 -5.39 -9.69 -2.66
C GLN A 43 -6.69 -10.51 -2.44
N TRP A 44 -7.61 -10.00 -1.64
CA TRP A 44 -8.86 -10.69 -1.31
C TRP A 44 -9.82 -10.70 -2.50
N HIS A 45 -9.72 -9.71 -3.39
CA HIS A 45 -10.41 -9.64 -4.66
C HIS A 45 -9.71 -8.64 -5.59
N HIS A 46 -9.97 -8.77 -6.89
CA HIS A 46 -9.68 -7.77 -7.91
C HIS A 46 -11.00 -7.21 -8.45
N LEU A 47 -10.95 -6.09 -9.18
CA LEU A 47 -12.15 -5.39 -9.66
C LEU A 47 -13.13 -6.30 -10.43
N LEU A 48 -12.62 -7.29 -11.17
CA LEU A 48 -13.43 -8.17 -12.02
C LEU A 48 -13.47 -9.61 -11.52
N SER A 49 -13.16 -9.87 -10.23
CA SER A 49 -13.05 -11.24 -9.70
C SER A 49 -14.35 -12.03 -9.73
N GLY A 50 -15.50 -11.36 -9.70
CA GLY A 50 -16.83 -11.98 -9.77
C GLY A 50 -17.32 -12.27 -11.18
N LEU A 51 -16.57 -11.90 -12.22
CA LEU A 51 -16.96 -12.17 -13.61
C LEU A 51 -16.46 -13.53 -14.09
N ASP A 52 -17.36 -14.27 -14.74
CA ASP A 52 -17.06 -15.56 -15.34
C ASP A 52 -16.37 -15.42 -16.71
N GLY A 53 -15.39 -16.28 -16.98
CA GLY A 53 -14.76 -16.41 -18.29
C GLY A 53 -13.26 -16.61 -18.22
N ALA A 54 -12.68 -17.23 -19.25
CA ALA A 54 -11.25 -17.50 -19.29
C ALA A 54 -10.40 -16.21 -19.24
N ALA A 55 -10.88 -15.13 -19.86
CA ALA A 55 -10.21 -13.84 -19.85
C ALA A 55 -10.13 -13.20 -18.45
N PHE A 56 -11.20 -13.30 -17.64
CA PHE A 56 -11.23 -12.72 -16.30
C PHE A 56 -10.49 -13.59 -15.26
N ARG A 57 -10.14 -14.83 -15.59
CA ARG A 57 -9.22 -15.65 -14.78
C ARG A 57 -7.74 -15.33 -15.02
N ASP A 58 -7.41 -14.57 -16.06
CA ASP A 58 -6.04 -14.12 -16.30
C ASP A 58 -5.70 -12.97 -15.33
N LEU A 59 -4.67 -13.20 -14.51
CA LEU A 59 -4.17 -12.22 -13.55
C LEU A 59 -3.73 -10.91 -14.22
N ARG A 60 -3.24 -10.95 -15.47
CA ARG A 60 -2.85 -9.74 -16.20
C ARG A 60 -4.04 -8.84 -16.48
N VAL A 61 -5.20 -9.43 -16.78
CA VAL A 61 -6.46 -8.69 -17.02
C VAL A 61 -6.96 -8.08 -15.71
N GLN A 62 -6.89 -8.82 -14.61
CA GLN A 62 -7.27 -8.32 -13.28
C GLN A 62 -6.38 -7.15 -12.84
N ILE A 63 -5.05 -7.29 -12.95
CA ILE A 63 -4.09 -6.22 -12.64
C ILE A 63 -4.32 -4.99 -13.54
N LEU A 64 -4.61 -5.19 -14.83
CA LEU A 64 -4.93 -4.09 -15.73
C LEU A 64 -6.21 -3.37 -15.29
N ALA A 65 -7.28 -4.11 -14.99
CA ALA A 65 -8.55 -3.55 -14.53
C ALA A 65 -8.39 -2.76 -13.23
N ASP A 66 -7.63 -3.31 -12.28
CA ASP A 66 -7.25 -2.60 -11.04
C ASP A 66 -6.47 -1.32 -11.34
N GLY A 67 -5.49 -1.38 -12.24
CA GLY A 67 -4.71 -0.21 -12.65
C GLY A 67 -5.58 0.89 -13.28
N LEU A 68 -6.52 0.52 -14.13
CA LEU A 68 -7.49 1.44 -14.73
C LEU A 68 -8.43 2.05 -13.68
N PHE A 69 -8.86 1.25 -12.71
CA PHE A 69 -9.62 1.73 -11.57
C PHE A 69 -8.84 2.77 -10.75
N HIS A 70 -7.56 2.51 -10.45
CA HIS A 70 -6.70 3.48 -9.77
C HIS A 70 -6.49 4.75 -10.60
N ALA A 71 -6.32 4.62 -11.91
CA ALA A 71 -6.21 5.77 -12.82
C ALA A 71 -7.48 6.64 -12.77
N LEU A 72 -8.67 6.02 -12.73
CA LEU A 72 -9.93 6.75 -12.53
C LEU A 72 -9.95 7.48 -11.18
N MET A 73 -9.50 6.84 -10.09
CA MET A 73 -9.40 7.49 -8.78
C MET A 73 -8.42 8.68 -8.80
N TYR A 74 -7.32 8.62 -9.56
CA TYR A 74 -6.43 9.76 -9.76
C TYR A 74 -7.14 10.92 -10.45
N VAL A 75 -7.91 10.67 -11.51
CA VAL A 75 -8.67 11.71 -12.22
C VAL A 75 -9.67 12.38 -11.27
N ILE A 76 -10.41 11.60 -10.49
CA ILE A 76 -11.36 12.13 -9.49
C ILE A 76 -10.64 12.96 -8.43
N CYS A 77 -9.50 12.48 -7.93
CA CYS A 77 -8.69 13.19 -6.94
C CYS A 77 -8.18 14.53 -7.48
N VAL A 78 -7.63 14.54 -8.71
CA VAL A 78 -7.13 15.75 -9.38
C VAL A 78 -8.27 16.75 -9.59
N LEU A 79 -9.46 16.30 -10.01
CA LEU A 79 -10.63 17.17 -10.13
C LEU A 79 -11.02 17.78 -8.78
N GLY A 80 -11.01 16.99 -7.71
CA GLY A 80 -11.25 17.46 -6.35
C GLY A 80 -10.21 18.50 -5.91
N LEU A 81 -8.92 18.25 -6.13
CA LEU A 81 -7.84 19.19 -5.82
C LEU A 81 -7.94 20.49 -6.65
N TRP A 82 -8.32 20.39 -7.92
CA TRP A 82 -8.55 21.54 -8.78
C TRP A 82 -9.72 22.41 -8.29
N LEU A 83 -10.83 21.79 -7.89
CA LEU A 83 -11.96 22.50 -7.28
C LEU A 83 -11.57 23.15 -5.95
N LEU A 84 -10.76 22.48 -5.13
CA LEU A 84 -10.24 23.02 -3.88
C LEU A 84 -9.38 24.27 -4.13
N TRP A 85 -8.46 24.18 -5.09
CA TRP A 85 -7.61 25.29 -5.52
C TRP A 85 -8.45 26.47 -6.03
N ARG A 86 -9.45 26.20 -6.87
CA ARG A 86 -10.35 27.23 -7.41
C ARG A 86 -11.16 27.90 -6.31
N ALA A 87 -11.67 27.15 -5.33
CA ALA A 87 -12.41 27.71 -4.20
C ALA A 87 -11.53 28.69 -3.39
N HIS A 88 -10.27 28.34 -3.14
CA HIS A 88 -9.32 29.22 -2.44
C HIS A 88 -8.87 30.44 -3.26
N ARG A 89 -8.79 30.32 -4.58
CA ARG A 89 -8.50 31.45 -5.48
C ARG A 89 -9.62 32.48 -5.50
N THR A 90 -10.88 32.05 -5.40
CA THR A 90 -12.05 32.94 -5.54
C THR A 90 -12.61 33.43 -4.22
N SER A 91 -12.11 32.96 -3.07
CA SER A 91 -12.55 33.42 -1.75
C SER A 91 -11.48 33.23 -0.69
N THR A 92 -11.27 34.25 0.14
CA THR A 92 -10.42 34.19 1.34
C THR A 92 -11.11 33.53 2.54
N ALA A 93 -12.44 33.39 2.49
CA ALA A 93 -13.29 32.88 3.56
C ALA A 93 -13.62 31.38 3.45
N VAL A 94 -12.84 30.62 2.68
CA VAL A 94 -13.05 29.17 2.55
C VAL A 94 -12.83 28.47 3.90
N PRO A 95 -13.79 27.65 4.38
CA PRO A 95 -13.68 26.96 5.65
C PRO A 95 -12.44 26.06 5.74
N ARG A 96 -11.79 26.01 6.89
CA ARG A 96 -10.63 25.15 7.15
C ARG A 96 -10.91 24.16 8.28
N GLY A 97 -10.06 23.15 8.42
CA GLY A 97 -10.10 22.21 9.54
C GLY A 97 -11.29 21.26 9.49
N ARG A 98 -12.24 21.39 10.43
CA ARG A 98 -13.28 20.38 10.67
C ARG A 98 -14.21 20.15 9.47
N ARG A 99 -14.57 21.20 8.72
CA ARG A 99 -15.45 21.06 7.53
C ARG A 99 -14.76 20.29 6.41
N LEU A 100 -13.45 20.54 6.22
CA LEU A 100 -12.63 19.80 5.27
C LEU A 100 -12.60 18.31 5.64
N LEU A 101 -12.22 18.01 6.89
CA LEU A 101 -12.18 16.63 7.39
C LEU A 101 -13.54 15.94 7.24
N ALA A 102 -14.63 16.65 7.55
CA ALA A 102 -15.95 16.10 7.42
C ALA A 102 -16.34 15.77 5.97
N GLY A 103 -15.98 16.63 5.00
CA GLY A 103 -16.19 16.36 3.58
C GLY A 103 -15.37 15.16 3.09
N LEU A 104 -14.11 15.07 3.52
CA LEU A 104 -13.24 13.92 3.20
C LEU A 104 -13.83 12.61 3.75
N LEU A 105 -14.26 12.58 5.02
CA LEU A 105 -14.86 11.40 5.65
C LEU A 105 -16.15 10.97 4.94
N ILE A 106 -17.01 11.92 4.57
CA ILE A 106 -18.24 11.60 3.83
C ILE A 106 -17.88 11.03 2.46
N GLY A 107 -16.96 11.66 1.72
CA GLY A 107 -16.53 11.15 0.41
C GLY A 107 -15.98 9.72 0.50
N PHE A 108 -15.10 9.48 1.46
CA PHE A 108 -14.50 8.16 1.71
C PHE A 108 -15.56 7.10 1.99
N GLY A 109 -16.51 7.39 2.88
CA GLY A 109 -17.58 6.45 3.17
C GLY A 109 -18.56 6.26 2.02
N VAL A 110 -18.84 7.31 1.23
CA VAL A 110 -19.70 7.21 0.04
C VAL A 110 -19.11 6.27 -1.00
N TRP A 111 -17.79 6.26 -1.22
CA TRP A 111 -17.14 5.27 -2.09
C TRP A 111 -17.48 3.85 -1.64
N HIS A 112 -17.23 3.50 -0.38
CA HIS A 112 -17.45 2.15 0.15
C HIS A 112 -18.94 1.74 0.14
N VAL A 113 -19.85 2.71 0.33
CA VAL A 113 -21.29 2.46 0.18
C VAL A 113 -21.64 2.15 -1.27
N LEU A 114 -21.13 2.94 -2.21
CA LEU A 114 -21.38 2.71 -3.64
C LEU A 114 -20.79 1.40 -4.09
N ASP A 115 -19.57 1.09 -3.69
CA ASP A 115 -18.91 -0.15 -4.05
C ASP A 115 -19.63 -1.37 -3.46
N GLY A 116 -19.94 -1.34 -2.16
CA GLY A 116 -20.72 -2.40 -1.51
C GLY A 116 -22.09 -2.64 -2.13
N VAL A 117 -22.83 -1.59 -2.49
CA VAL A 117 -24.17 -1.73 -3.07
C VAL A 117 -24.09 -2.07 -4.56
N LEU A 118 -23.37 -1.26 -5.34
CA LEU A 118 -23.33 -1.38 -6.79
C LEU A 118 -22.44 -2.52 -7.23
N SER A 119 -21.17 -2.55 -6.82
CA SER A 119 -20.20 -3.54 -7.27
C SER A 119 -20.48 -4.92 -6.68
N HIS A 120 -20.71 -5.02 -5.37
CA HIS A 120 -20.84 -6.33 -4.71
C HIS A 120 -22.24 -6.95 -4.82
N TRP A 121 -23.30 -6.15 -4.67
CA TRP A 121 -24.65 -6.69 -4.54
C TRP A 121 -25.46 -6.60 -5.82
N ILE A 122 -25.39 -5.49 -6.56
CA ILE A 122 -26.17 -5.30 -7.79
C ILE A 122 -25.46 -5.92 -9.00
N LEU A 123 -24.21 -5.50 -9.25
CA LEU A 123 -23.43 -5.95 -10.41
C LEU A 123 -22.71 -7.27 -10.13
N ALA A 124 -22.47 -7.59 -8.86
CA ALA A 124 -21.73 -8.77 -8.42
C ALA A 124 -20.37 -8.96 -9.14
N ILE A 125 -19.70 -7.86 -9.48
CA ILE A 125 -18.43 -7.88 -10.23
C ILE A 125 -17.24 -8.31 -9.37
N HIS A 126 -17.37 -8.25 -8.04
CA HIS A 126 -16.49 -8.83 -7.02
C HIS A 126 -17.23 -8.84 -5.68
N ARG A 127 -16.65 -9.46 -4.65
CA ARG A 127 -17.09 -9.40 -3.24
C ARG A 127 -15.89 -9.01 -2.40
N ILE A 128 -16.08 -8.51 -1.18
CA ILE A 128 -14.96 -8.09 -0.31
C ILE A 128 -13.92 -9.19 -0.15
N ARG A 129 -14.38 -10.43 0.01
CA ARG A 129 -13.50 -11.58 0.22
C ARG A 129 -14.00 -12.79 -0.55
N MET A 130 -13.36 -13.05 -1.69
CA MET A 130 -13.81 -14.07 -2.66
C MET A 130 -13.61 -15.51 -2.16
N ASP A 131 -12.62 -15.74 -1.30
CA ASP A 131 -12.28 -17.07 -0.75
C ASP A 131 -13.09 -17.45 0.50
N SER A 132 -14.07 -16.62 0.91
CA SER A 132 -14.86 -16.89 2.11
C SER A 132 -16.07 -17.78 1.82
N GLU A 133 -16.35 -18.73 2.71
CA GLU A 133 -17.59 -19.53 2.69
C GLU A 133 -18.86 -18.68 2.89
N VAL A 134 -18.73 -17.48 3.51
CA VAL A 134 -19.86 -16.57 3.76
C VAL A 134 -19.50 -15.13 3.34
N PRO A 135 -19.41 -14.83 2.04
CA PRO A 135 -18.96 -13.52 1.54
C PRO A 135 -19.80 -12.34 2.04
N LEU A 136 -21.10 -12.55 2.25
CA LEU A 136 -22.03 -11.51 2.70
C LEU A 136 -21.64 -10.91 4.06
N VAL A 137 -21.08 -11.70 4.98
CA VAL A 137 -20.65 -11.20 6.30
C VAL A 137 -19.53 -10.18 6.13
N TRP A 138 -18.56 -10.47 5.26
CA TRP A 138 -17.45 -9.55 4.97
C TRP A 138 -17.93 -8.27 4.29
N ASP A 139 -18.86 -8.37 3.34
CA ASP A 139 -19.44 -7.19 2.71
C ASP A 139 -20.16 -6.29 3.70
N LEU A 140 -20.98 -6.87 4.59
CA LEU A 140 -21.69 -6.09 5.60
C LEU A 140 -20.73 -5.44 6.58
N LEU A 141 -19.72 -6.18 7.07
CA LEU A 141 -18.70 -5.64 7.95
C LEU A 141 -17.95 -4.47 7.30
N TRP A 142 -17.52 -4.61 6.05
CA TRP A 142 -16.82 -3.56 5.33
C TRP A 142 -17.71 -2.35 5.06
N PHE A 143 -18.95 -2.59 4.60
CA PHE A 143 -19.95 -1.57 4.35
C PHE A 143 -20.24 -0.73 5.60
N PHE A 144 -20.43 -1.37 6.76
CA PHE A 144 -20.70 -0.64 7.99
C PHE A 144 -19.45 0.04 8.56
N ALA A 145 -18.30 -0.65 8.56
CA ALA A 145 -17.07 -0.14 9.16
C ALA A 145 -16.44 1.02 8.37
N PHE A 146 -16.41 0.94 7.04
CA PHE A 146 -15.76 1.93 6.18
C PHE A 146 -16.73 2.80 5.40
N GLY A 147 -17.94 2.32 5.11
CA GLY A 147 -19.00 3.11 4.48
C GLY A 147 -19.82 3.92 5.49
N ALA A 148 -20.76 3.24 6.17
CA ALA A 148 -21.75 3.89 7.02
C ALA A 148 -21.12 4.65 8.20
N ALA A 149 -20.11 4.07 8.87
CA ALA A 149 -19.45 4.72 10.01
C ALA A 149 -18.72 6.01 9.60
N PHE A 150 -18.04 6.03 8.45
CA PHE A 150 -17.33 7.22 7.97
C PHE A 150 -18.29 8.32 7.51
N VAL A 151 -19.36 7.96 6.79
CA VAL A 151 -20.44 8.91 6.45
C VAL A 151 -21.06 9.50 7.72
N ALA A 152 -21.43 8.66 8.68
CA ALA A 152 -22.01 9.11 9.95
C ALA A 152 -21.06 10.01 10.74
N ALA A 153 -19.77 9.65 10.83
CA ALA A 153 -18.74 10.46 11.49
C ALA A 153 -18.58 11.83 10.83
N GLY A 154 -18.52 11.88 9.49
CA GLY A 154 -18.45 13.13 8.75
C GLY A 154 -19.70 13.99 8.92
N LEU A 155 -20.90 13.41 8.87
CA LEU A 155 -22.15 14.14 9.13
C LEU A 155 -22.22 14.68 10.56
N ALA A 156 -21.83 13.88 11.56
CA ALA A 156 -21.76 14.31 12.95
C ALA A 156 -20.76 15.48 13.13
N LEU A 157 -19.61 15.43 12.45
CA LEU A 157 -18.62 16.49 12.46
C LEU A 157 -19.13 17.78 11.81
N ARG A 158 -19.90 17.68 10.71
CA ARG A 158 -20.56 18.85 10.08
C ARG A 158 -21.59 19.49 11.00
N ARG A 159 -22.38 18.70 11.73
CA ARG A 159 -23.42 19.21 12.64
C ARG A 159 -22.82 19.96 13.85
N ARG A 160 -21.65 19.54 14.33
CA ARG A 160 -20.95 20.19 15.46
C ARG A 160 -20.30 21.54 15.11
N ASN A 161 -20.28 21.93 13.83
CA ASN A 161 -19.77 23.24 13.36
C ASN A 161 -20.75 24.40 13.50
N ALA A 162 -21.99 24.19 13.97
CA ALA A 162 -22.96 25.27 14.13
C ALA A 162 -22.72 26.18 15.37
N GLY A 163 -21.58 26.06 16.09
CA GLY A 163 -21.44 26.79 17.36
C GLY A 163 -20.05 27.19 17.90
N ARG A 164 -18.91 26.62 17.47
CA ARG A 164 -17.60 27.00 18.06
C ARG A 164 -16.42 26.77 17.10
N ASP A 165 -16.03 27.81 16.35
CA ASP A 165 -14.72 27.89 15.71
C ASP A 165 -13.66 28.32 16.74
N HIS A 166 -13.17 27.35 17.53
CA HIS A 166 -11.93 27.48 18.27
C HIS A 166 -11.01 26.31 17.89
N VAL A 167 -10.17 26.53 16.88
CA VAL A 167 -9.05 25.66 16.57
C VAL A 167 -7.96 25.92 17.63
N ARG A 168 -7.98 25.16 18.72
CA ARG A 168 -6.81 25.06 19.62
C ARG A 168 -5.96 23.87 19.19
N GLY A 169 -4.73 24.15 18.74
CA GLY A 169 -3.48 23.36 18.88
C GLY A 169 -3.39 21.88 18.51
N ALA A 170 -4.44 21.07 18.74
CA ALA A 170 -4.40 19.61 18.70
C ALA A 170 -4.19 19.01 17.30
N GLY A 171 -4.56 19.74 16.24
CA GLY A 171 -4.40 19.27 14.86
C GLY A 171 -2.94 19.22 14.39
N ARG A 172 -2.08 20.11 14.91
CA ARG A 172 -0.65 20.13 14.56
C ARG A 172 0.10 19.02 15.27
N THR A 173 -0.18 18.79 16.56
CA THR A 173 0.42 17.69 17.32
C THR A 173 -0.03 16.32 16.81
N ALA A 174 -1.32 16.12 16.49
CA ALA A 174 -1.79 14.86 15.92
C ALA A 174 -1.17 14.56 14.54
N LEU A 175 -1.03 15.57 13.67
CA LEU A 175 -0.39 15.43 12.37
C LEU A 175 1.12 15.15 12.51
N SER A 176 1.81 15.84 13.42
CA SER A 176 3.22 15.60 13.71
C SER A 176 3.46 14.20 14.26
N VAL A 177 2.62 13.74 15.20
CA VAL A 177 2.71 12.38 15.75
C VAL A 177 2.46 11.35 14.66
N LEU A 178 1.41 11.50 13.86
CA LEU A 178 1.12 10.57 12.76
C LEU A 178 2.26 10.52 11.74
N THR A 179 2.80 11.69 11.37
CA THR A 179 3.93 11.78 10.44
C THR A 179 5.17 11.10 11.01
N LEU A 180 5.49 11.35 12.28
CA LEU A 180 6.61 10.68 12.96
C LEU A 180 6.39 9.17 13.08
N THR A 181 5.17 8.71 13.38
CA THR A 181 4.84 7.29 13.43
C THR A 181 4.99 6.62 12.07
N VAL A 182 4.51 7.25 10.98
CA VAL A 182 4.67 6.71 9.62
C VAL A 182 6.15 6.67 9.21
N LEU A 183 6.90 7.73 9.49
CA LEU A 183 8.35 7.76 9.20
C LEU A 183 9.10 6.71 10.02
N ALA A 184 8.78 6.56 11.31
CA ALA A 184 9.40 5.57 12.18
C ALA A 184 9.02 4.13 11.79
N ALA A 185 7.76 3.87 11.43
CA ALA A 185 7.30 2.57 10.96
C ALA A 185 7.92 2.22 9.60
N GLY A 186 7.98 3.18 8.66
CA GLY A 186 8.64 3.02 7.38
C GLY A 186 10.14 2.76 7.54
N PHE A 187 10.81 3.48 8.44
CA PHE A 187 12.20 3.22 8.78
C PHE A 187 12.37 1.82 9.41
N GLY A 188 11.52 1.45 10.36
CA GLY A 188 11.55 0.12 10.99
C GLY A 188 11.32 -1.02 9.99
N ALA A 189 10.39 -0.85 9.05
CA ALA A 189 10.14 -1.83 7.98
C ALA A 189 11.29 -1.93 6.97
N SER A 190 12.13 -0.89 6.87
CA SER A 190 13.33 -0.90 6.02
C SER A 190 14.55 -1.56 6.67
N LEU A 191 14.47 -1.94 7.95
CA LEU A 191 15.53 -2.66 8.63
C LEU A 191 15.45 -4.17 8.35
N PRO A 192 16.59 -4.85 8.16
CA PRO A 192 16.62 -6.28 7.95
C PRO A 192 16.09 -7.04 9.19
N PRO A 193 15.44 -8.20 9.03
CA PRO A 193 14.95 -8.99 10.15
C PRO A 193 16.11 -9.50 11.02
N ALA A 194 15.93 -9.47 12.34
CA ALA A 194 16.94 -9.94 13.28
C ALA A 194 17.34 -11.41 12.98
N GLY A 195 18.64 -11.64 12.80
CA GLY A 195 19.20 -12.96 12.52
C GLY A 195 19.13 -13.41 11.06
N ALA A 196 18.89 -12.52 10.10
CA ALA A 196 19.08 -12.85 8.69
C ALA A 196 20.58 -13.03 8.36
N THR A 197 20.94 -14.18 7.82
CA THR A 197 22.32 -14.50 7.40
C THR A 197 22.49 -14.48 5.89
N THR A 198 21.39 -14.61 5.13
CA THR A 198 21.40 -14.54 3.67
C THR A 198 21.32 -13.09 3.19
N LEU A 199 22.29 -12.70 2.37
CA LEU A 199 22.45 -11.35 1.81
C LEU A 199 22.48 -11.41 0.28
N MET A 200 21.95 -10.39 -0.37
CA MET A 200 22.20 -10.19 -1.81
C MET A 200 23.37 -9.25 -2.00
N VAL A 201 24.23 -9.61 -2.96
CA VAL A 201 25.42 -8.87 -3.35
C VAL A 201 25.32 -8.53 -4.83
N VAL A 202 25.26 -7.24 -5.16
CA VAL A 202 25.38 -6.75 -6.53
C VAL A 202 26.83 -6.42 -6.78
N MET A 203 27.41 -6.96 -7.84
CA MET A 203 28.80 -6.73 -8.23
C MET A 203 28.92 -5.47 -9.11
N ARG A 204 30.06 -4.79 -9.05
CA ARG A 204 30.39 -3.74 -10.03
C ARG A 204 30.50 -4.37 -11.43
N PRO A 205 30.20 -3.63 -12.51
CA PRO A 205 30.26 -4.17 -13.87
C PRO A 205 31.64 -4.67 -14.30
N ASP A 206 32.71 -4.15 -13.69
CA ASP A 206 34.11 -4.51 -13.93
C ASP A 206 34.66 -5.55 -12.95
N ALA A 207 33.90 -5.91 -11.91
CA ALA A 207 34.33 -6.85 -10.90
C ALA A 207 34.19 -8.29 -11.37
N THR A 208 35.06 -9.17 -10.86
CA THR A 208 35.06 -10.59 -11.24
C THR A 208 34.49 -11.47 -10.13
N ALA A 209 33.98 -12.64 -10.50
CA ALA A 209 33.49 -13.62 -9.53
C ALA A 209 34.58 -14.06 -8.52
N ASN A 210 35.85 -14.08 -8.95
CA ASN A 210 36.98 -14.42 -8.08
C ASN A 210 37.18 -13.40 -6.96
N GLU A 211 36.97 -12.11 -7.25
CA GLU A 211 37.08 -11.07 -6.22
C GLU A 211 36.04 -11.27 -5.11
N LEU A 212 34.81 -11.63 -5.49
CA LEU A 212 33.75 -11.95 -4.53
C LEU A 212 34.08 -13.21 -3.73
N LEU A 213 34.54 -14.28 -4.39
CA LEU A 213 34.94 -15.54 -3.73
C LEU A 213 36.07 -15.32 -2.71
N ASP A 214 37.07 -14.51 -3.04
CA ASP A 214 38.13 -14.11 -2.11
C ASP A 214 37.56 -13.38 -0.89
N GLY A 215 36.60 -12.49 -1.12
CA GLY A 215 35.91 -11.75 -0.05
C GLY A 215 35.12 -12.69 0.86
N LEU A 216 34.34 -13.60 0.28
CA LEU A 216 33.55 -14.59 1.01
C LEU A 216 34.42 -15.53 1.84
N THR A 217 35.57 -15.95 1.31
CA THR A 217 36.52 -16.81 2.02
C THR A 217 37.07 -16.12 3.27
N ARG A 218 37.34 -14.81 3.21
CA ARG A 218 37.82 -14.03 4.38
C ARG A 218 36.77 -13.88 5.47
N ILE A 219 35.51 -13.69 5.08
CA ILE A 219 34.41 -13.49 6.04
C ILE A 219 33.70 -14.81 6.43
N GLY A 220 34.16 -15.95 5.89
CA GLY A 220 33.54 -17.26 6.13
C GLY A 220 32.12 -17.37 5.59
N GLY A 221 31.84 -16.75 4.44
CA GLY A 221 30.55 -16.77 3.75
C GLY A 221 30.46 -17.87 2.69
N GLY A 222 29.25 -18.39 2.47
CA GLY A 222 28.93 -19.35 1.42
C GLY A 222 28.10 -18.73 0.31
N ILE A 223 28.14 -19.31 -0.89
CA ILE A 223 27.26 -18.91 -1.99
C ILE A 223 25.98 -19.75 -1.91
N VAL A 224 24.84 -19.09 -1.94
CA VAL A 224 23.51 -19.72 -2.01
C VAL A 224 23.06 -19.82 -3.48
N TRP A 225 23.21 -18.74 -4.24
CA TRP A 225 22.76 -18.65 -5.61
C TRP A 225 23.52 -17.54 -6.36
N ALA A 226 23.57 -17.63 -7.69
CA ALA A 226 24.13 -16.61 -8.55
C ALA A 226 23.29 -16.47 -9.82
N ASP A 227 23.10 -15.23 -10.27
CA ASP A 227 22.54 -14.94 -11.57
C ASP A 227 23.53 -15.38 -12.68
N PRO A 228 23.05 -15.86 -13.86
CA PRO A 228 23.93 -16.28 -14.95
C PRO A 228 24.90 -15.21 -15.47
N SER A 229 24.58 -13.91 -15.31
CA SER A 229 25.49 -12.82 -15.67
C SER A 229 26.63 -12.61 -14.67
N GLY A 230 26.53 -13.19 -13.46
CA GLY A 230 27.47 -12.95 -12.37
C GLY A 230 27.35 -11.56 -11.75
N ALA A 231 26.35 -10.75 -12.12
CA ALA A 231 26.15 -9.42 -11.55
C ALA A 231 25.47 -9.44 -10.18
N LEU A 232 24.71 -10.50 -9.86
CA LEU A 232 23.93 -10.61 -8.64
C LEU A 232 24.15 -11.98 -7.98
N TRP A 233 24.42 -11.97 -6.68
CA TRP A 233 24.71 -13.17 -5.89
C TRP A 233 23.89 -13.16 -4.61
N ALA A 234 23.36 -14.32 -4.23
CA ALA A 234 22.86 -14.58 -2.89
C ALA A 234 23.93 -15.32 -2.11
N VAL A 235 24.34 -14.80 -0.96
CA VAL A 235 25.39 -15.35 -0.12
C VAL A 235 24.89 -15.52 1.30
N ASP A 236 25.35 -16.56 1.98
CA ASP A 236 25.08 -16.78 3.39
C ASP A 236 26.32 -16.39 4.21
N VAL A 237 26.16 -15.52 5.19
CA VAL A 237 27.25 -15.04 6.05
C VAL A 237 26.90 -15.23 7.51
N ARG A 238 27.83 -15.84 8.25
CA ARG A 238 27.65 -16.10 9.70
C ARG A 238 27.58 -14.82 10.52
N THR A 239 28.23 -13.75 10.07
CA THR A 239 28.28 -12.46 10.75
C THR A 239 28.00 -11.35 9.74
N PRO A 240 26.73 -10.94 9.57
CA PRO A 240 26.32 -9.95 8.57
C PRO A 240 27.07 -8.60 8.64
N ARG A 241 27.52 -8.20 9.84
CA ARG A 241 28.36 -7.01 10.05
C ARG A 241 29.68 -7.03 9.26
N ASP A 242 30.22 -8.21 8.98
CA ASP A 242 31.47 -8.37 8.21
C ASP A 242 31.24 -8.29 6.70
N ALA A 243 29.99 -8.38 6.24
CA ALA A 243 29.64 -8.33 4.82
C ALA A 243 29.96 -6.97 4.18
N ALA A 244 30.10 -5.91 4.97
CA ALA A 244 30.60 -4.62 4.49
C ALA A 244 32.04 -4.71 3.92
N GLN A 245 32.80 -5.75 4.26
CA GLN A 245 34.12 -5.96 3.66
C GLN A 245 34.02 -6.35 2.18
N LEU A 246 32.89 -6.90 1.73
CA LEU A 246 32.67 -7.27 0.33
C LEU A 246 32.73 -6.07 -0.63
N TYR A 247 32.50 -4.85 -0.15
CA TYR A 247 32.71 -3.62 -0.95
C TYR A 247 34.16 -3.47 -1.44
N ARG A 248 35.14 -4.01 -0.69
CA ARG A 248 36.55 -4.05 -1.12
C ARG A 248 36.84 -5.15 -2.14
N HIS A 249 35.86 -6.00 -2.39
CA HIS A 249 35.93 -7.22 -3.19
C HIS A 249 34.99 -7.15 -4.40
N GLY A 250 34.77 -5.94 -4.91
CA GLY A 250 33.99 -5.75 -6.13
C GLY A 250 32.48 -5.66 -5.92
N ALA A 251 31.96 -5.77 -4.68
CA ALA A 251 30.55 -5.51 -4.41
C ALA A 251 30.24 -4.02 -4.59
N LEU A 252 29.20 -3.72 -5.36
CA LEU A 252 28.56 -2.41 -5.49
C LEU A 252 27.46 -2.20 -4.45
N LEU A 253 26.75 -3.28 -4.08
CA LEU A 253 25.67 -3.25 -3.10
C LEU A 253 25.68 -4.54 -2.27
N VAL A 254 25.47 -4.43 -0.96
CA VAL A 254 25.26 -5.56 -0.05
C VAL A 254 24.02 -5.25 0.79
N THR A 255 23.03 -6.13 0.84
CA THR A 255 21.69 -5.82 1.39
C THR A 255 21.59 -5.64 2.90
N ASP A 256 22.67 -5.88 3.66
CA ASP A 256 22.76 -5.56 5.11
C ASP A 256 23.66 -4.34 5.38
N SER A 257 23.97 -3.57 4.33
CA SER A 257 24.71 -2.31 4.45
C SER A 257 23.78 -1.16 4.86
N PRO A 258 24.24 -0.18 5.66
CA PRO A 258 23.48 1.05 5.96
C PRO A 258 23.01 1.82 4.72
N VAL A 259 23.62 1.56 3.56
CA VAL A 259 23.31 2.19 2.26
C VAL A 259 22.19 1.45 1.50
N ALA A 260 22.00 0.16 1.77
CA ALA A 260 21.03 -0.68 1.10
C ALA A 260 19.90 -1.02 2.07
N LEU A 261 18.83 -0.21 2.06
CA LEU A 261 17.63 -0.44 2.86
C LEU A 261 17.11 -1.87 2.60
N GLY A 262 16.97 -2.65 3.67
CA GLY A 262 16.95 -4.12 3.73
C GLY A 262 15.69 -4.81 3.18
N CYS A 263 14.98 -4.21 2.21
CA CYS A 263 13.78 -4.81 1.61
C CYS A 263 14.06 -6.16 0.92
N LEU A 264 15.31 -6.42 0.53
CA LEU A 264 15.75 -7.66 -0.13
C LEU A 264 16.23 -8.75 0.86
N ALA A 265 16.38 -8.45 2.15
CA ALA A 265 16.89 -9.37 3.17
C ALA A 265 15.80 -10.28 3.80
N TRP A 266 14.57 -10.24 3.27
CA TRP A 266 13.41 -10.96 3.82
C TRP A 266 13.30 -12.44 3.40
N THR A 267 14.22 -12.93 2.57
CA THR A 267 14.25 -14.33 2.14
C THR A 267 15.23 -15.15 2.98
N ARG A 268 14.73 -16.17 3.68
CA ARG A 268 15.57 -17.20 4.32
C ARG A 268 15.65 -18.42 3.42
N VAL A 269 16.85 -18.98 3.26
CA VAL A 269 17.00 -20.35 2.77
C VAL A 269 16.59 -21.28 3.89
N ALA A 270 15.67 -22.21 3.64
CA ALA A 270 15.24 -23.18 4.65
C ALA A 270 16.41 -24.12 4.99
N GLU A 271 17.09 -23.88 6.11
CA GLU A 271 17.92 -24.90 6.74
C GLU A 271 17.00 -25.94 7.38
N ASN A 272 17.23 -27.21 7.04
CA ASN A 272 16.55 -28.43 7.52
C ASN A 272 15.36 -28.91 6.69
N VAL A 273 15.65 -29.47 5.51
CA VAL A 273 14.87 -30.60 5.00
C VAL A 273 15.36 -31.85 5.73
N PRO A 274 14.51 -32.55 6.52
CA PRO A 274 14.90 -33.78 7.19
C PRO A 274 15.43 -34.81 6.17
N GLU A 275 16.49 -35.54 6.50
CA GLU A 275 17.10 -36.62 5.68
C GLU A 275 16.05 -37.56 5.05
N LYS A 276 14.95 -37.83 5.77
CA LYS A 276 13.83 -38.66 5.30
C LYS A 276 13.13 -38.13 4.04
N GLU A 277 13.14 -36.82 3.82
CA GLU A 277 12.47 -36.19 2.67
C GLU A 277 13.40 -36.08 1.45
N LYS A 278 14.72 -36.03 1.66
CA LYS A 278 15.72 -36.25 0.60
C LYS A 278 15.63 -37.68 0.06
N ALA A 279 15.52 -38.68 0.95
CA ALA A 279 15.36 -40.08 0.55
C ALA A 279 14.06 -40.33 -0.23
N ARG A 280 12.94 -39.69 0.15
CA ARG A 280 11.66 -39.79 -0.58
C ARG A 280 11.70 -39.16 -1.97
N ARG A 281 12.42 -38.04 -2.16
CA ARG A 281 12.58 -37.41 -3.47
C ARG A 281 13.45 -38.23 -4.42
N VAL A 282 14.49 -38.90 -3.92
CA VAL A 282 15.32 -39.81 -4.73
C VAL A 282 14.56 -41.11 -5.07
N ALA A 283 13.76 -41.65 -4.14
CA ALA A 283 12.91 -42.81 -4.40
C ALA A 283 11.78 -42.50 -5.40
N GLY A 284 11.15 -41.33 -5.30
CA GLY A 284 10.12 -40.87 -6.24
C GLY A 284 10.64 -40.63 -7.65
N LEU A 285 11.91 -40.22 -7.80
CA LEU A 285 12.55 -40.06 -9.11
C LEU A 285 12.88 -41.41 -9.79
N ARG A 286 13.24 -42.45 -9.03
CA ARG A 286 13.47 -43.80 -9.59
C ARG A 286 12.19 -44.43 -10.13
N VAL A 287 11.05 -44.16 -9.51
CA VAL A 287 9.74 -44.65 -9.98
C VAL A 287 9.33 -44.01 -11.32
N TRP A 288 9.92 -42.86 -11.70
CA TRP A 288 9.62 -42.16 -12.96
C TRP A 288 10.62 -42.39 -14.09
N LEU A 289 11.79 -42.98 -13.80
CA LEU A 289 12.85 -43.24 -14.79
C LEU A 289 13.09 -44.73 -15.08
N GLY A 290 12.24 -45.62 -14.57
CA GLY A 290 12.13 -47.00 -15.06
C GLY A 290 13.44 -47.77 -15.13
N ASP A 291 14.00 -48.12 -13.98
CA ASP A 291 14.89 -49.28 -13.78
C ASP A 291 14.40 -50.07 -12.56
#